data_AF-A0A533XLB4-F1
#
_entry.id   AF-A0A533XLB4-F1
#
_cell.length_a   1.000
_cell.length_b   1.000
_cell.length_c   1.000
_cell.angle_alpha   90.00
_cell.angle_beta   90.00
_cell.angle_gamma   90.00
#
_symmetry.space_group_name_H-M   'P 1'
#
loop_
_entity.id
_entity.type
_entity.pdbx_description
1 polymer ?
#
loop_
_entity_poly.entity_id
_entity_poly.type
_entity_poly.pdbx_seq_one_letter_code
_entity_poly.pdbx_strand_id
1 'polypeptide(L)'
;VRNQIAIAAGMPLEITQQEVTLQGHAIQCRINAEDPKNNFRPCTGTVTAYLSPGGIGVRIDGAVYKDYTVPPYYDALLAKLTVRGRTWEETVSRMRRSLEEYVLRGVKTTIPFMMEIMQDPDFMVGHFDTSYLETHPELFNYHDFEEPEDLVLALSAAIAAYEGL
;
A
#
# COMPACT_ATOMS: atom_id res chain seq x y z
N VAL A 1 18.30 12.38 2.89
CA VAL A 1 19.41 11.72 2.16
C VAL A 1 20.43 12.72 1.61
N ARG A 2 20.11 13.60 0.64
CA ARG A 2 21.08 14.57 0.09
C ARG A 2 21.84 15.37 1.16
N ASN A 3 21.12 16.02 2.09
CA ASN A 3 21.76 16.77 3.18
C ASN A 3 22.59 15.88 4.12
N GLN A 4 22.24 14.60 4.31
CA GLN A 4 23.06 13.68 5.11
C GLN A 4 24.44 13.46 4.47
N ILE A 5 24.49 13.33 3.14
CA ILE A 5 25.75 13.19 2.39
C ILE A 5 26.57 14.48 2.47
N ALA A 6 25.94 15.63 2.28
CA ALA A 6 26.60 16.94 2.35
C ALA A 6 27.24 17.18 3.73
N ILE A 7 26.49 16.93 4.81
CA ILE A 7 26.98 17.04 6.20
C ILE A 7 28.14 16.08 6.44
N ALA A 8 28.04 14.82 5.97
CA ALA A 8 29.13 13.85 6.09
C ALA A 8 30.39 14.27 5.32
N ALA A 9 30.23 15.04 4.23
CA ALA A 9 31.33 15.63 3.47
C ALA A 9 31.88 16.94 4.10
N GLY A 10 31.41 17.32 5.30
CA GLY A 10 31.84 18.52 6.01
C GLY A 10 31.17 19.82 5.53
N MET A 11 30.14 19.73 4.68
CA MET A 11 29.36 20.90 4.26
C MET A 11 28.38 21.33 5.37
N PRO A 12 28.13 22.64 5.54
CA PRO A 12 27.10 23.11 6.47
C PRO A 12 25.70 22.74 5.99
N LEU A 13 24.72 22.83 6.89
CA LEU A 13 23.32 22.63 6.54
C LEU A 13 22.86 23.75 5.58
N GLU A 14 22.29 23.37 4.43
CA GLU A 14 21.86 24.32 3.38
C GLU A 14 20.61 25.13 3.76
N ILE A 15 19.90 24.76 4.84
CA ILE A 15 18.66 25.39 5.28
C ILE A 15 18.77 25.84 6.73
N THR A 16 18.18 26.99 7.03
CA THR A 16 18.02 27.53 8.38
C THR A 16 16.68 27.09 8.98
N GLN A 17 16.54 27.19 10.30
CA GLN A 17 15.29 26.82 10.97
C GLN A 17 14.11 27.69 10.52
N GLN A 18 14.35 28.96 10.19
CA GLN A 18 13.34 29.92 9.74
C GLN A 18 12.78 29.59 8.34
N GLU A 19 13.54 28.83 7.53
CA GLU A 19 13.13 28.40 6.19
C GLU A 19 12.30 27.10 6.22
N VAL A 20 12.29 26.38 7.35
CA VAL A 20 11.51 25.15 7.51
C VAL A 20 10.04 25.51 7.68
N THR A 21 9.25 25.27 6.62
CA THR A 21 7.80 25.49 6.64
C THR A 21 7.05 24.18 6.40
N LEU A 22 6.00 23.94 7.19
CA LEU A 22 5.08 22.82 6.97
C LEU A 22 4.04 23.23 5.93
N GLN A 23 3.86 22.40 4.91
CA GLN A 23 2.92 22.66 3.82
C GLN A 23 2.07 21.43 3.55
N GLY A 24 0.78 21.54 3.83
CA GLY A 24 -0.19 20.47 3.62
C GLY A 24 0.02 19.26 4.53
N HIS A 25 -0.42 18.10 4.05
CA HIS A 25 -0.38 16.83 4.76
C HIS A 25 0.25 15.75 3.89
N ALA A 26 0.79 14.71 4.52
CA ALA A 26 1.29 13.53 3.84
C ALA A 26 0.97 12.26 4.63
N ILE A 27 0.61 11.20 3.93
CA ILE A 27 0.37 9.86 4.48
C ILE A 27 1.31 8.89 3.79
N GLN A 28 1.88 7.96 4.54
CA GLN A 28 2.69 6.88 4.00
C GLN A 28 2.10 5.53 4.41
N CYS A 29 1.78 4.72 3.40
CA CYS A 29 1.35 3.34 3.53
C CYS A 29 2.52 2.39 3.22
N ARG A 30 2.79 1.46 4.13
CA ARG A 30 3.73 0.36 3.91
C ARG A 30 3.03 -0.80 3.22
N ILE A 31 3.28 -0.96 1.93
CA ILE A 31 2.75 -2.07 1.15
C ILE A 31 3.58 -3.29 1.47
N ASN A 32 3.04 -4.17 2.30
CA ASN A 32 3.71 -5.39 2.76
C ASN A 32 3.09 -6.62 2.10
N ALA A 33 3.89 -7.66 1.91
CA ALA A 33 3.45 -9.00 1.54
C ALA A 33 2.96 -9.73 2.80
N GLU A 34 1.80 -9.34 3.32
CA GLU A 34 1.21 -9.90 4.54
C GLU A 34 -0.28 -10.19 4.31
N ASP A 35 -0.84 -11.09 5.11
CA ASP A 35 -2.27 -11.39 5.16
C ASP A 35 -2.87 -10.82 6.47
N PRO A 36 -3.46 -9.61 6.45
CA PRO A 36 -4.05 -9.00 7.65
C PRO A 36 -5.13 -9.86 8.32
N LYS A 37 -5.93 -10.61 7.55
CA LYS A 37 -6.96 -11.52 8.11
C LYS A 37 -6.36 -12.70 8.86
N ASN A 38 -5.12 -13.04 8.56
CA ASN A 38 -4.39 -14.11 9.22
C ASN A 38 -3.30 -13.57 10.14
N ASN A 39 -3.68 -12.61 10.99
CA ASN A 39 -2.80 -11.97 11.97
C ASN A 39 -1.50 -11.43 11.34
N PHE A 40 -1.63 -10.74 10.19
CA PHE A 40 -0.53 -10.16 9.42
C PHE A 40 0.59 -11.16 9.08
N ARG A 41 0.23 -12.43 8.87
CA ARG A 41 1.22 -13.46 8.52
C ARG A 41 1.96 -13.06 7.22
N PRO A 42 3.31 -13.04 7.22
CA PRO A 42 4.08 -12.78 6.02
C PRO A 42 3.77 -13.79 4.91
N CYS A 43 3.70 -13.30 3.69
CA CYS A 43 3.42 -14.04 2.48
C CYS A 43 4.65 -14.00 1.57
N THR A 44 4.99 -15.15 1.01
CA THR A 44 6.06 -15.28 0.01
C THR A 44 5.46 -15.73 -1.30
N GLY A 45 6.18 -15.51 -2.40
CA GLY A 45 5.71 -15.81 -3.73
C GLY A 45 6.36 -14.93 -4.76
N THR A 46 5.86 -15.01 -5.99
CA THR A 46 6.35 -14.21 -7.11
C THR A 46 5.30 -13.19 -7.49
N VAL A 47 5.72 -11.93 -7.62
CA VAL A 47 4.84 -10.84 -8.06
C VAL A 47 4.53 -11.03 -9.55
N THR A 48 3.33 -11.50 -9.88
CA THR A 48 2.94 -11.82 -11.27
C THR A 48 2.56 -10.59 -12.09
N ALA A 49 2.05 -9.55 -11.42
CA ALA A 49 1.78 -8.25 -12.00
C ALA A 49 2.14 -7.13 -11.03
N TYR A 50 2.72 -6.06 -11.57
CA TYR A 50 3.09 -4.86 -10.82
C TYR A 50 2.83 -3.61 -11.66
N LEU A 51 1.82 -2.82 -11.28
CA LEU A 51 1.56 -1.48 -11.78
C LEU A 51 1.37 -0.56 -10.58
N SER A 52 2.37 0.27 -10.33
CA SER A 52 2.32 1.23 -9.24
C SER A 52 1.47 2.45 -9.60
N PRO A 53 0.76 3.07 -8.64
CA PRO A 53 0.02 4.29 -8.88
C PRO A 53 0.97 5.45 -9.18
N GLY A 54 0.43 6.49 -9.80
CA GLY A 54 1.17 7.71 -10.11
C GLY A 54 0.32 8.97 -10.00
N GLY A 55 0.80 10.02 -10.63
CA GLY A 55 0.12 11.31 -10.70
C GLY A 55 0.56 12.31 -9.62
N ILE A 56 -0.15 13.44 -9.58
CA ILE A 56 0.21 14.57 -8.73
C ILE A 56 0.15 14.17 -7.25
N GLY A 57 1.25 14.42 -6.55
CA GLY A 57 1.33 14.20 -5.11
C GLY A 57 1.44 12.73 -4.70
N VAL A 58 1.76 11.83 -5.64
CA VAL A 58 2.02 10.41 -5.37
C VAL A 58 3.49 10.09 -5.57
N ARG A 59 4.08 9.38 -4.61
CA ARG A 59 5.46 8.90 -4.63
C ARG A 59 5.51 7.44 -4.21
N ILE A 60 6.29 6.66 -4.94
CA ILE A 60 6.58 5.27 -4.63
C ILE A 60 8.06 5.14 -4.31
N ASP A 61 8.35 4.48 -3.19
CA ASP A 61 9.68 3.99 -2.83
C ASP A 61 9.59 2.47 -2.70
N GLY A 62 9.83 1.75 -3.80
CA GLY A 62 9.75 0.30 -3.85
C GLY A 62 11.04 -0.36 -4.32
N ALA A 63 11.20 -1.64 -3.99
CA ALA A 63 12.28 -2.50 -4.50
C ALA A 63 11.76 -3.59 -5.45
N VAL A 64 10.44 -3.76 -5.52
CA VAL A 64 9.78 -4.84 -6.26
C VAL A 64 9.40 -4.42 -7.67
N TYR A 65 9.27 -5.41 -8.54
CA TYR A 65 8.91 -5.27 -9.95
C TYR A 65 8.20 -6.56 -10.39
N LYS A 66 7.66 -6.57 -11.62
CA LYS A 66 7.06 -7.80 -12.18
C LYS A 66 8.08 -8.94 -12.17
N ASP A 67 7.65 -10.13 -11.78
CA ASP A 67 8.46 -11.35 -11.65
C ASP A 67 9.46 -11.33 -10.49
N TYR A 68 9.37 -10.35 -9.58
CA TYR A 68 10.15 -10.35 -8.34
C TYR A 68 9.66 -11.44 -7.38
N THR A 69 10.58 -12.29 -6.89
CA THR A 69 10.28 -13.28 -5.85
C THR A 69 10.55 -12.69 -4.47
N VAL A 70 9.52 -12.64 -3.62
CA VAL A 70 9.59 -12.17 -2.25
C VAL A 70 10.33 -13.20 -1.38
N PRO A 71 11.53 -12.88 -0.85
CA PRO A 71 12.30 -13.83 -0.05
C PRO A 71 11.68 -14.02 1.35
N PRO A 72 11.75 -15.22 1.94
CA PRO A 72 11.18 -15.51 3.26
C PRO A 72 12.00 -14.96 4.45
N TYR A 73 13.20 -14.45 4.20
CA TYR A 73 14.20 -14.20 5.25
C TYR A 73 14.23 -12.75 5.77
N TYR A 74 13.53 -11.83 5.12
CA TYR A 74 13.59 -10.40 5.42
C TYR A 74 12.19 -9.84 5.72
N ASP A 75 12.13 -8.54 6.02
CA ASP A 75 10.86 -7.81 6.15
C ASP A 75 9.99 -8.00 4.89
N ALA A 76 8.68 -8.12 5.09
CA ALA A 76 7.69 -8.31 4.04
C ALA A 76 7.42 -7.02 3.23
N LEU A 77 8.10 -5.91 3.53
CA LEU A 77 7.95 -4.64 2.83
C LEU A 77 8.26 -4.76 1.32
N LEU A 78 7.24 -4.53 0.50
CA LEU A 78 7.35 -4.50 -0.97
C LEU A 78 7.64 -3.07 -1.47
N ALA A 79 6.88 -2.10 -0.96
CA ALA A 79 7.02 -0.70 -1.32
C ALA A 79 6.43 0.22 -0.24
N LYS A 80 6.86 1.49 -0.26
CA LYS A 80 6.20 2.56 0.49
C LYS A 80 5.45 3.44 -0.49
N LEU A 81 4.15 3.55 -0.31
CA LEU A 81 3.30 4.49 -1.03
C LEU A 81 3.15 5.75 -0.17
N THR A 82 3.71 6.86 -0.64
CA THR A 82 3.57 8.16 0.03
C THR A 82 2.72 9.06 -0.83
N VAL A 83 1.69 9.65 -0.24
CA VAL A 83 0.88 10.67 -0.89
C VAL A 83 0.91 11.97 -0.10
N ARG A 84 0.77 13.10 -0.80
CA ARG A 84 0.66 14.43 -0.20
C ARG A 84 -0.53 15.19 -0.75
N GLY A 85 -1.15 16.04 0.06
CA GLY A 85 -2.25 16.93 -0.31
C GLY A 85 -2.21 18.24 0.46
N ARG A 86 -3.04 19.22 0.07
CA ARG A 86 -3.10 20.53 0.76
C ARG A 86 -3.90 20.43 2.06
N THR A 87 -4.92 19.58 2.11
CA THR A 87 -5.71 19.28 3.32
C THR A 87 -5.61 17.80 3.69
N TRP A 88 -6.10 17.45 4.89
CA TRP A 88 -6.16 16.06 5.34
C TRP A 88 -7.09 15.24 4.44
N GLU A 89 -8.29 15.76 4.16
CA GLU A 89 -9.31 15.11 3.34
C GLU A 89 -8.80 14.84 1.92
N GLU A 90 -8.09 15.82 1.33
CA GLU A 90 -7.46 15.66 0.02
C GLU A 90 -6.39 14.55 0.05
N THR A 91 -5.62 14.45 1.15
CA THR A 91 -4.55 13.47 1.30
C THR A 91 -5.10 12.07 1.48
N VAL A 92 -6.13 11.89 2.32
CA VAL A 92 -6.83 10.61 2.51
C VAL A 92 -7.51 10.15 1.22
N SER A 93 -8.26 11.05 0.55
CA SER A 93 -8.90 10.75 -0.73
C SER A 93 -7.89 10.36 -1.81
N ARG A 94 -6.74 11.06 -1.88
CA ARG A 94 -5.65 10.71 -2.79
C ARG A 94 -4.99 9.38 -2.42
N MET A 95 -4.83 9.06 -1.14
CA MET A 95 -4.30 7.77 -0.70
C MET A 95 -5.23 6.65 -1.15
N ARG A 96 -6.55 6.77 -0.88
CA ARG A 96 -7.56 5.80 -1.29
C ARG A 96 -7.50 5.51 -2.80
N ARG A 97 -7.57 6.54 -3.64
CA ARG A 97 -7.43 6.40 -5.10
C ARG A 97 -6.11 5.71 -5.50
N SER A 98 -5.01 6.07 -4.84
CA SER A 98 -3.70 5.50 -5.16
C SER A 98 -3.59 4.02 -4.75
N LEU A 99 -4.28 3.60 -3.68
CA LEU A 99 -4.38 2.19 -3.30
C LEU A 99 -5.29 1.41 -4.27
N GLU A 100 -6.41 1.99 -4.70
CA GLU A 100 -7.32 1.41 -5.70
C GLU A 100 -6.65 1.18 -7.06
N GLU A 101 -5.81 2.12 -7.50
CA GLU A 101 -5.04 2.01 -8.74
C GLU A 101 -3.84 1.05 -8.63
N TYR A 102 -3.46 0.61 -7.42
CA TYR A 102 -2.26 -0.19 -7.22
C TYR A 102 -2.51 -1.65 -7.59
N VAL A 103 -1.97 -2.06 -8.74
CA VAL A 103 -1.99 -3.47 -9.16
C VAL A 103 -0.74 -4.17 -8.66
N LEU A 104 -0.91 -5.05 -7.67
CA LEU A 104 0.10 -6.00 -7.21
C LEU A 104 -0.58 -7.36 -7.08
N ARG A 105 -0.07 -8.37 -7.81
CA ARG A 105 -0.67 -9.71 -7.93
C ARG A 105 0.35 -10.81 -7.65
N GLY A 106 -0.13 -12.03 -7.39
CA GLY A 106 0.69 -13.20 -7.09
C GLY A 106 1.15 -13.34 -5.63
N VAL A 107 0.99 -12.28 -4.83
CA VAL A 107 1.17 -12.33 -3.37
C VAL A 107 0.05 -11.52 -2.70
N LYS A 108 -0.44 -12.00 -1.54
CA LYS A 108 -1.33 -11.20 -0.69
C LYS A 108 -0.60 -9.97 -0.17
N THR A 109 -1.33 -8.87 -0.01
CA THR A 109 -0.78 -7.61 0.47
C THR A 109 -1.67 -6.93 1.48
N THR A 110 -1.12 -5.93 2.18
CA THR A 110 -1.85 -5.04 3.09
C THR A 110 -2.76 -4.03 2.39
N ILE A 111 -2.78 -3.96 1.05
CA ILE A 111 -3.54 -2.94 0.29
C ILE A 111 -5.03 -2.94 0.65
N PRO A 112 -5.76 -4.08 0.64
CA PRO A 112 -7.20 -4.08 0.96
C PRO A 112 -7.50 -3.55 2.36
N PHE A 113 -6.73 -3.97 3.34
CA PHE A 113 -6.84 -3.47 4.71
C PHE A 113 -6.59 -1.96 4.82
N MET A 114 -5.58 -1.44 4.10
CA MET A 114 -5.33 0.00 4.06
C MET A 114 -6.45 0.78 3.37
N MET A 115 -7.14 0.19 2.39
CA MET A 115 -8.30 0.83 1.77
C MET A 115 -9.46 0.96 2.76
N GLU A 116 -9.69 -0.02 3.63
CA GLU A 116 -10.69 0.09 4.71
C GLU A 116 -10.36 1.25 5.65
N ILE A 117 -9.10 1.38 6.07
CA ILE A 117 -8.66 2.51 6.91
C ILE A 117 -8.92 3.86 6.21
N MET A 118 -8.69 3.97 4.90
CA MET A 118 -8.93 5.23 4.17
C MET A 118 -10.42 5.55 3.97
N GLN A 119 -11.32 4.59 4.24
CA GLN A 119 -12.77 4.73 4.13
C GLN A 119 -13.46 4.86 5.50
N ASP A 120 -12.75 4.54 6.57
CA ASP A 120 -13.25 4.65 7.93
C ASP A 120 -13.52 6.11 8.32
N PRO A 121 -14.72 6.44 8.85
CA PRO A 121 -15.07 7.81 9.22
C PRO A 121 -14.12 8.46 10.23
N ASP A 122 -13.66 7.72 11.25
CA ASP A 122 -12.79 8.24 12.30
C ASP A 122 -11.41 8.60 11.74
N PHE A 123 -10.84 7.76 10.87
CA PHE A 123 -9.61 8.08 10.15
C PHE A 123 -9.76 9.27 9.20
N MET A 124 -10.87 9.32 8.45
CA MET A 124 -11.14 10.41 7.49
C MET A 124 -11.21 11.78 8.15
N VAL A 125 -11.67 11.88 9.40
CA VAL A 125 -11.73 13.14 10.16
C VAL A 125 -10.53 13.37 11.08
N GLY A 126 -9.56 12.45 11.10
CA GLY A 126 -8.34 12.59 11.92
C GLY A 126 -8.57 12.26 13.40
N HIS A 127 -9.60 11.49 13.73
CA HIS A 127 -9.99 11.13 15.09
C HIS A 127 -9.55 9.70 15.41
N PHE A 128 -8.26 9.53 15.73
CA PHE A 128 -7.70 8.23 16.08
C PHE A 128 -6.53 8.36 17.05
N ASP A 129 -6.27 7.30 17.79
CA ASP A 129 -5.09 7.16 18.64
C ASP A 129 -4.45 5.77 18.44
N THR A 130 -3.53 5.38 19.33
CA THR A 130 -2.82 4.10 19.22
C THR A 130 -3.70 2.87 19.40
N SER A 131 -4.90 3.00 19.97
CA SER A 131 -5.88 1.92 20.12
C SER A 131 -6.74 1.70 18.87
N TYR A 132 -6.61 2.56 17.85
CA TYR A 132 -7.49 2.59 16.68
C TYR A 132 -7.74 1.20 16.05
N LEU A 133 -6.71 0.39 15.84
CA LEU A 133 -6.90 -0.95 15.25
C LEU A 133 -7.61 -1.94 16.18
N GLU A 134 -7.46 -1.79 17.49
CA GLU A 134 -8.13 -2.62 18.49
C GLU A 134 -9.62 -2.26 18.61
N THR A 135 -9.95 -0.98 18.41
CA THR A 135 -11.32 -0.46 18.49
C THR A 135 -12.11 -0.59 17.20
N HIS A 136 -11.45 -0.91 16.08
CA HIS A 136 -12.06 -1.05 14.75
C HIS A 136 -11.85 -2.46 14.15
N PRO A 137 -12.33 -3.55 14.80
CA PRO A 137 -12.15 -4.91 14.30
C PRO A 137 -12.84 -5.15 12.94
N GLU A 138 -13.80 -4.32 12.55
CA GLU A 138 -14.47 -4.37 11.26
C GLU A 138 -13.55 -4.08 10.07
N LEU A 139 -12.41 -3.38 10.29
CA LEU A 139 -11.42 -3.12 9.24
C LEU A 139 -10.82 -4.41 8.65
N PHE A 140 -10.94 -5.54 9.34
CA PHE A 140 -10.49 -6.85 8.86
C PHE A 140 -11.51 -7.55 7.96
N ASN A 141 -12.74 -7.04 7.86
CA ASN A 141 -13.84 -7.62 7.09
C ASN A 141 -13.88 -7.13 5.63
N TYR A 142 -12.72 -6.88 5.01
CA TYR A 142 -12.64 -6.55 3.59
C TYR A 142 -12.82 -7.78 2.70
N HIS A 143 -13.18 -7.57 1.44
CA HIS A 143 -13.13 -8.61 0.42
C HIS A 143 -11.71 -8.74 -0.13
N ASP A 144 -11.19 -9.98 -0.18
CA ASP A 144 -9.94 -10.22 -0.91
C ASP A 144 -10.18 -9.95 -2.39
N PHE A 145 -9.15 -9.47 -3.09
CA PHE A 145 -9.22 -9.31 -4.53
C PHE A 145 -9.28 -10.70 -5.18
N GLU A 146 -10.35 -11.00 -5.92
CA GLU A 146 -10.44 -12.22 -6.74
C GLU A 146 -9.62 -12.01 -8.02
N GLU A 147 -8.67 -12.90 -8.30
CA GLU A 147 -7.91 -12.82 -9.55
C GLU A 147 -8.86 -13.16 -10.72
N PRO A 148 -8.88 -12.36 -11.81
CA PRO A 148 -9.70 -12.68 -12.99
C PRO A 148 -9.48 -14.10 -13.51
N GLU A 149 -8.28 -14.62 -13.33
CA GLU A 149 -7.88 -15.99 -13.62
C GLU A 149 -8.73 -17.03 -12.89
N ASP A 150 -9.16 -16.78 -11.65
CA ASP A 150 -10.03 -17.70 -10.89
C ASP A 150 -11.42 -17.79 -11.53
N LEU A 151 -11.97 -16.65 -11.96
CA LEU A 151 -13.24 -16.61 -12.68
C LEU A 151 -13.13 -17.31 -14.04
N VAL A 152 -12.04 -17.05 -14.78
CA VAL A 152 -11.77 -17.70 -16.07
C VAL A 152 -11.62 -19.21 -15.89
N LEU A 153 -10.90 -19.65 -14.84
CA LEU A 153 -10.74 -21.06 -14.51
C LEU A 153 -12.08 -21.72 -14.16
N ALA A 154 -12.88 -21.07 -13.30
CA ALA A 154 -14.19 -21.58 -12.91
C ALA A 154 -15.15 -21.70 -14.11
N LEU A 155 -15.21 -20.69 -14.97
CA LEU A 155 -15.99 -20.72 -16.21
C LEU A 155 -15.48 -21.78 -17.18
N SER A 156 -14.17 -21.87 -17.38
CA SER A 156 -13.55 -22.86 -18.27
C SER A 156 -13.82 -24.29 -17.80
N ALA A 157 -13.72 -24.55 -16.49
CA ALA A 157 -14.03 -25.83 -15.89
C ALA A 157 -15.52 -26.18 -16.02
N ALA A 158 -16.42 -25.22 -15.83
CA ALA A 158 -17.86 -25.42 -15.99
C ALA A 158 -18.23 -25.76 -17.44
N ILE A 159 -17.61 -25.07 -18.43
CA ILE A 159 -17.81 -25.37 -19.86
C ILE A 159 -17.27 -26.77 -20.18
N ALA A 160 -16.07 -27.12 -19.73
CA ALA A 160 -15.50 -28.45 -19.97
C ALA A 160 -16.38 -29.58 -19.41
N ALA A 161 -16.90 -29.41 -18.18
CA ALA A 161 -17.81 -30.37 -17.57
C ALA A 161 -19.15 -30.48 -18.30
N TYR A 162 -19.67 -29.37 -18.85
CA TYR A 162 -20.90 -29.36 -19.63
C TYR A 162 -20.75 -30.06 -20.99
N GLU A 163 -19.62 -29.83 -21.67
CA GLU A 163 -19.31 -30.42 -23.00
C GLU A 163 -18.75 -31.85 -22.91
N GLY A 164 -18.48 -32.36 -21.71
CA GLY A 164 -17.95 -33.72 -21.49
C GLY A 164 -16.49 -33.90 -21.89
N LEU A 165 -15.67 -32.84 -21.74
CA LEU A 165 -14.22 -32.85 -21.96
C LEU A 165 -13.45 -33.33 -20.72
#